data_AF-A0A832UI05-F1
#
_entry.id   AF-A0A832UI05-F1
#
_cell.length_a   1.000
_cell.length_b   1.000
_cell.length_c   1.000
_cell.angle_alpha   90.00
_cell.angle_beta   90.00
_cell.angle_gamma   90.00
#
_symmetry.space_group_name_H-M   'P 1'
#
loop_
_entity.id
_entity.type
_entity.pdbx_description
1 polymer ?
#
loop_
_entity_poly.entity_id
_entity_poly.type
_entity_poly.pdbx_seq_one_letter_code
_entity_poly.pdbx_strand_id
1 'polypeptide(L)' 'KGIGTRLLKKMESDLKKKKVPQVGLFASTENPEAVDFYLRNGYVEVKKFGSVMGRYIYMRKKL' A
#
# COMPACT_ATOMS: atom_id res chain seq x y z
N LYS A 1 -7.81 -17.83 -4.87
CA LYS A 1 -6.76 -17.10 -4.10
C LYS A 1 -6.12 -16.03 -5.01
N GLY A 2 -5.68 -14.88 -4.49
CA GLY A 2 -4.91 -13.87 -5.27
C GLY A 2 -5.70 -12.74 -5.97
N ILE A 3 -6.97 -12.53 -5.65
CA ILE A 3 -7.75 -11.40 -6.22
C ILE A 3 -7.13 -10.06 -5.85
N GLY A 4 -6.75 -9.85 -4.58
CA GLY A 4 -6.10 -8.62 -4.11
C GLY A 4 -4.84 -8.26 -4.90
N THR A 5 -3.94 -9.22 -5.11
CA THR A 5 -2.72 -9.02 -5.92
C THR A 5 -3.04 -8.63 -7.37
N ARG A 6 -4.05 -9.25 -7.99
CA ARG A 6 -4.46 -8.93 -9.37
C ARG A 6 -5.03 -7.51 -9.47
N LEU A 7 -5.89 -7.12 -8.52
CA LEU A 7 -6.45 -5.78 -8.46
C LEU A 7 -5.34 -4.73 -8.25
N LEU A 8 -4.41 -4.99 -7.33
CA LEU A 8 -3.27 -4.10 -7.08
C LEU A 8 -2.42 -3.91 -8.34
N LYS A 9 -2.03 -5.01 -9.01
CA LYS A 9 -1.25 -4.94 -10.26
C LYS A 9 -1.97 -4.20 -11.38
N LYS A 10 -3.29 -4.39 -11.51
CA LYS A 10 -4.10 -3.66 -12.50
C LYS A 10 -4.10 -2.17 -12.20
N MET A 11 -4.35 -1.77 -10.95
CA MET A 11 -4.30 -0.38 -10.52
C MET A 11 -2.92 0.24 -10.80
N GLU A 12 -1.84 -0.44 -10.42
CA GLU A 12 -0.47 0.03 -10.67
C GLU A 12 -0.20 0.22 -12.18
N SER A 13 -0.61 -0.73 -13.02
CA SER A 13 -0.50 -0.62 -14.49
C SER A 13 -1.28 0.60 -15.02
N ASP A 14 -2.50 0.82 -14.56
CA ASP A 14 -3.33 1.93 -15.01
C ASP A 14 -2.75 3.29 -14.55
N LEU A 15 -2.12 3.35 -13.38
CA LEU A 15 -1.41 4.53 -12.89
C LEU A 15 -0.10 4.80 -13.64
N LYS A 16 0.67 3.77 -14.02
CA LYS A 16 1.85 3.91 -14.89
C LYS A 16 1.50 4.52 -16.25
N LYS A 17 0.39 4.08 -16.86
CA LYS A 17 -0.13 4.66 -18.12
C LYS A 17 -0.44 6.15 -17.98
N LYS A 18 -0.84 6.60 -16.79
CA LYS A 18 -1.08 8.00 -16.44
C LYS A 18 0.17 8.76 -15.99
N LYS A 19 1.36 8.16 -16.09
CA LYS A 19 2.64 8.74 -15.66
C LYS A 19 2.68 9.12 -14.17
N VAL A 20 1.91 8.42 -13.33
CA VAL A 20 1.96 8.61 -11.88
C VAL A 20 3.26 7.98 -11.35
N PRO A 21 4.14 8.75 -10.68
CA PRO A 21 5.48 8.25 -10.32
C PRO A 21 5.49 7.38 -9.07
N GLN A 22 4.48 7.50 -8.21
CA GLN A 22 4.41 6.77 -6.95
C GLN A 22 2.97 6.63 -6.45
N VAL A 23 2.74 5.61 -5.62
CA VAL A 23 1.49 5.41 -4.89
C VAL A 23 1.80 5.41 -3.40
N GLY A 24 0.96 6.11 -2.64
CA GLY A 24 0.97 6.07 -1.18
C GLY A 24 -0.34 5.51 -0.64
N LEU A 25 -0.27 4.81 0.49
CA LEU A 25 -1.43 4.29 1.20
C LEU A 25 -1.18 4.29 2.72
N PHE A 26 -2.27 4.17 3.47
CA PHE A 26 -2.24 3.98 4.92
C PHE A 26 -2.71 2.57 5.25
N ALA A 27 -1.87 1.79 5.92
CA ALA A 27 -2.22 0.47 6.43
C ALA A 27 -2.38 0.55 7.95
N SER A 28 -3.46 -0.02 8.50
CA SER A 28 -3.62 -0.09 9.97
C SER A 28 -2.62 -1.08 10.55
N THR A 29 -1.94 -0.70 11.64
CA THR A 29 -1.07 -1.63 12.38
C THR A 29 -1.86 -2.71 13.11
N GLU A 30 -3.18 -2.52 13.27
CA GLU A 30 -4.09 -3.50 13.85
C GLU A 30 -4.47 -4.60 12.83
N ASN A 31 -4.11 -4.41 11.56
CA ASN A 31 -4.23 -5.42 10.51
C ASN A 31 -2.84 -5.79 9.95
N PRO A 32 -2.08 -6.66 10.64
CA PRO A 32 -0.73 -7.03 10.21
C PRO A 32 -0.72 -7.76 8.86
N GLU A 33 -1.77 -8.51 8.53
CA GLU A 33 -1.87 -9.22 7.24
C GLU A 33 -1.91 -8.25 6.05
N ALA A 34 -2.57 -7.10 6.20
CA ALA A 34 -2.60 -6.05 5.19
C ALA A 34 -1.22 -5.37 5.05
N VAL A 35 -0.54 -5.08 6.16
CA VAL A 35 0.82 -4.53 6.15
C VAL A 35 1.76 -5.48 5.39
N ASP A 36 1.77 -6.75 5.76
CA ASP A 36 2.56 -7.79 5.10
C ASP A 36 2.20 -7.94 3.62
N PHE A 37 0.92 -7.87 3.28
CA PHE A 37 0.47 -7.90 1.90
C PHE A 37 1.11 -6.78 1.07
N TYR A 38 1.12 -5.54 1.56
CA TYR A 38 1.72 -4.43 0.85
C TYR A 38 3.25 -4.51 0.79
N LEU A 39 3.91 -4.93 1.89
CA LEU A 39 5.36 -5.17 1.91
C LEU A 39 5.77 -6.18 0.83
N ARG A 40 5.08 -7.33 0.75
CA ARG A 40 5.34 -8.35 -0.29
C ARG A 40 5.08 -7.86 -1.72
N ASN A 41 4.30 -6.79 -1.89
CA ASN A 41 4.06 -6.17 -3.20
C ASN A 41 5.00 -4.98 -3.49
N GLY A 42 6.05 -4.78 -2.69
CA GLY A 42 7.09 -3.78 -2.95
C GLY A 42 6.78 -2.38 -2.43
N TYR A 43 5.80 -2.24 -1.54
CA TYR A 43 5.65 -1.01 -0.77
C TYR A 43 6.68 -0.98 0.35
N VAL A 44 7.13 0.22 0.70
CA VAL A 44 8.05 0.47 1.82
C VAL A 44 7.35 1.31 2.89
N GLU A 45 7.65 1.03 4.15
CA GLU A 45 7.21 1.86 5.26
C GLU A 45 7.91 3.23 5.20
N VAL A 46 7.15 4.30 5.44
CA VAL A 46 7.68 5.67 5.44
C VAL A 46 7.54 6.31 6.81
N LYS A 47 6.33 6.25 7.39
CA LYS A 47 6.05 6.89 8.67
C LYS A 47 4.93 6.17 9.41
N LYS A 48 5.10 5.97 10.72
CA LYS A 48 4.04 5.50 11.62
C LYS A 48 3.38 6.69 12.29
N PHE A 49 2.06 6.66 12.46
CA PHE A 49 1.34 7.68 13.22
C PHE A 49 0.09 7.08 13.86
N GLY A 50 -0.30 7.65 15.00
CA GLY A 50 -1.56 7.33 15.68
C GLY A 50 -2.56 8.46 15.48
N SER A 51 -3.84 8.10 15.39
CA SER A 51 -4.97 9.03 15.49
C SER A 51 -6.00 8.47 16.46
N VAL A 52 -7.06 9.24 16.74
CA VAL A 52 -8.21 8.77 17.54
C VAL A 52 -8.86 7.51 16.93
N MET A 53 -8.71 7.31 15.62
CA MET A 53 -9.26 6.17 14.87
C MET A 53 -8.33 4.95 14.82
N GLY A 54 -7.13 5.01 15.41
CA GLY A 54 -6.19 3.89 15.46
C GLY A 54 -4.78 4.23 15.02
N ARG A 55 -3.93 3.20 14.93
CA ARG A 55 -2.51 3.32 14.53
C ARG A 55 -2.30 2.89 13.09
N TYR A 56 -1.60 3.70 12.31
CA TYR A 56 -1.38 3.50 10.89
C TYR A 56 0.09 3.62 10.50
N ILE A 57 0.43 2.95 9.40
CA ILE A 57 1.70 3.08 8.69
C ILE A 57 1.39 3.72 7.34
N TYR A 58 1.97 4.89 7.08
CA TYR A 58 2.08 5.41 5.73
C TYR A 58 3.13 4.58 4.98
N MET A 59 2.71 3.96 3.89
CA MET A 59 3.54 3.15 3.01
C MET A 59 3.51 3.72 1.60
N ARG A 60 4.59 3.55 0.84
CA ARG A 60 4.66 4.00 -0.55
C ARG A 60 5.38 3.03 -1.46
N LYS A 61 5.12 3.13 -2.75
CA LYS A 61 5.83 2.39 -3.81
C LYS A 61 6.06 3.30 -5.01
N LYS A 62 7.26 3.25 -5.58
CA LYS A 62 7.53 3.85 -6.90
C LYS A 62 6.92 2.97 -7.99
N LEU A 63 6.21 3.56 -8.94
CA LEU A 63 5.59 2.85 -10.06
C LEU A 63 6.54 2.79 -11.26
#